data_AF-A0A7V1V464-F1
#
_entry.id   AF-A0A7V1V464-F1
#
_cell.length_a   1.000
_cell.length_b   1.000
_cell.length_c   1.000
_cell.angle_alpha   90.00
_cell.angle_beta   90.00
_cell.angle_gamma   90.00
#
_symmetry.space_group_name_H-M   'P 1'
#
loop_
_entity.id
_entity.type
_entity.pdbx_description
1 polymer ?
#
loop_
_entity_poly.entity_id
_entity_poly.type
_entity_poly.pdbx_seq_one_letter_code
_entity_poly.pdbx_strand_id
1 'polypeptide(L)'
;ILHQSYGPRMQPAALLEAMVKAGRLGMKTGRGFYAYGDAPGVERDPELERLIASVRDGAGRMATPWSPDRLLLAMVNEAVMALQEGVASARDIDFAMMAGTGFPGDKEGPLHYADQVGIDRVLRQLEEFTRTLGTRFWPAPMLRRMVDGGFMGRQTGRGFFPY
;
A
#
# COMPACT_ATOMS: atom_id res chain seq x y z
N ILE A 1 -1.19 17.88 -1.99
CA ILE A 1 -1.91 17.30 -3.14
C ILE A 1 -2.72 16.06 -2.73
N LEU A 2 -2.14 14.85 -2.58
CA LEU A 2 -2.95 13.63 -2.32
C LEU A 2 -3.88 13.72 -1.09
N HIS A 3 -3.38 14.16 0.07
CA HIS A 3 -4.22 14.34 1.26
C HIS A 3 -5.34 15.39 1.07
N GLN A 4 -5.07 16.45 0.30
CA GLN A 4 -6.05 17.49 0.02
C GLN A 4 -7.15 16.97 -0.93
N SER A 5 -6.77 16.14 -1.91
CA SER A 5 -7.71 15.59 -2.89
C SER A 5 -8.53 14.42 -2.36
N TYR A 6 -7.92 13.56 -1.53
CA TYR A 6 -8.49 12.27 -1.13
C TYR A 6 -8.76 12.14 0.37
N GLY A 7 -8.46 13.18 1.15
CA GLY A 7 -8.76 13.24 2.56
C GLY A 7 -7.98 12.22 3.40
N PRO A 8 -8.49 11.87 4.60
CA PRO A 8 -7.74 11.12 5.62
C PRO A 8 -7.13 9.79 5.18
N ARG A 9 -7.66 9.14 4.12
CA ARG A 9 -7.07 7.91 3.56
C ARG A 9 -5.64 8.12 3.02
N MET A 10 -5.32 9.35 2.59
CA MET A 10 -4.02 9.76 2.05
C MET A 10 -3.23 10.66 3.03
N GLN A 11 -3.55 10.64 4.32
CA GLN A 11 -2.81 11.41 5.33
C GLN A 11 -1.31 11.04 5.32
N PRO A 12 -0.37 12.00 5.18
CA PRO A 12 1.06 11.70 5.19
C PRO A 12 1.50 11.01 6.48
N ALA A 13 2.51 10.13 6.38
CA ALA A 13 3.12 9.57 7.56
C ALA A 13 3.93 10.65 8.30
N ALA A 14 3.74 10.78 9.62
CA ALA A 14 4.45 11.76 10.44
C ALA A 14 5.98 11.65 10.32
N LEU A 15 6.49 10.43 10.10
CA LEU A 15 7.92 10.20 9.85
C LEU A 15 8.42 10.92 8.58
N LEU A 16 7.64 10.90 7.48
CA LEU A 16 8.03 11.58 6.24
C LEU A 16 8.13 13.09 6.45
N GLU A 17 7.19 13.67 7.20
CA GLU A 17 7.23 15.10 7.54
C GLU A 17 8.46 15.44 8.41
N ALA A 18 8.76 14.61 9.40
CA ALA A 18 9.93 14.76 10.25
C ALA A 18 11.24 14.65 9.46
N MET A 19 11.31 13.71 8.52
CA MET A 19 12.47 13.54 7.63
C MET A 19 12.69 14.76 6.72
N VAL A 20 11.61 15.33 6.15
CA VAL A 20 11.70 16.55 5.34
C VAL A 20 12.22 17.73 6.18
N LYS A 21 11.66 17.92 7.39
CA LYS A 21 12.13 18.97 8.32
C LYS A 21 13.60 18.79 8.72
N ALA A 22 14.06 17.55 8.84
CA ALA A 22 15.45 17.20 9.14
C ALA A 22 16.39 17.23 7.93
N GLY A 23 15.92 17.64 6.74
CA GLY A 23 16.75 17.69 5.52
C GLY A 23 17.12 16.32 4.93
N ARG A 24 16.42 15.24 5.32
CA ARG A 24 16.64 13.87 4.82
C ARG A 24 15.87 13.62 3.53
N LEU A 25 16.37 14.15 2.41
CA LEU A 25 15.67 14.16 1.12
C LEU A 25 16.09 13.04 0.16
N GLY A 26 16.90 12.08 0.61
CA GLY A 26 17.38 10.95 -0.18
C GLY A 26 18.80 11.12 -0.70
N MET A 27 19.13 10.42 -1.79
CA MET A 27 20.47 10.39 -2.38
C MET A 27 21.00 11.77 -2.75
N LYS A 28 20.15 12.68 -3.23
CA LYS A 28 20.55 14.05 -3.61
C LYS A 28 21.12 14.89 -2.46
N THR A 29 20.77 14.54 -1.22
CA THR A 29 21.28 15.18 0.00
C THR A 29 22.25 14.27 0.77
N GLY A 30 22.66 13.14 0.19
CA GLY A 30 23.49 12.11 0.83
C GLY A 30 22.79 11.35 1.98
N ARG A 31 21.51 11.62 2.26
CA ARG A 31 20.77 10.98 3.36
C ARG A 31 19.26 11.04 3.16
N GLY A 32 18.58 9.94 3.46
CA GLY A 32 17.13 9.75 3.41
C GLY A 32 16.69 8.70 4.43
N PHE A 33 16.01 7.64 3.96
CA PHE A 33 15.81 6.41 4.73
C PHE A 33 17.11 5.64 4.96
N TYR A 34 18.13 5.94 4.15
CA TYR A 34 19.49 5.40 4.26
C TYR A 34 20.47 6.57 4.29
N ALA A 35 21.64 6.35 4.88
CA ALA A 35 22.80 7.21 4.65
C ALA A 35 23.49 6.76 3.35
N TYR A 36 23.77 7.70 2.47
CA TYR A 36 24.39 7.46 1.17
C TYR A 36 25.78 8.10 1.19
N GLY A 37 26.77 7.38 1.73
CA GLY A 37 28.20 7.75 1.78
C GLY A 37 29.07 6.81 0.94
N ASP A 38 30.39 6.83 1.17
CA ASP A 38 31.38 6.11 0.34
C ASP A 38 31.39 4.58 0.52
N ALA A 39 30.69 4.05 1.52
CA ALA A 39 30.55 2.60 1.73
C ALA A 39 29.12 2.15 1.38
N PRO A 40 28.93 1.25 0.41
CA PRO A 40 27.61 0.71 0.11
C PRO A 40 27.18 -0.27 1.20
N GLY A 41 26.09 0.05 1.89
CA GLY A 41 25.30 -0.94 2.62
C GLY A 41 24.82 -0.52 3.99
N VAL A 42 23.49 -0.48 4.14
CA VAL A 42 22.67 -0.89 5.30
C VAL A 42 23.23 -0.60 6.70
N GLU A 43 24.03 0.43 6.90
CA GLU A 43 24.44 0.81 8.25
C GLU A 43 23.24 1.48 8.92
N ARG A 44 22.87 0.96 10.10
CA ARG A 44 21.80 1.53 10.92
C ARG A 44 22.16 2.97 11.24
N ASP A 45 21.44 3.89 10.62
CA ASP A 45 21.62 5.32 10.79
C ASP A 45 21.09 5.76 12.17
N PRO A 46 21.97 6.03 13.16
CA PRO A 46 21.52 6.25 14.53
C PRO A 46 20.71 7.54 14.69
N GLU A 47 20.87 8.50 13.76
CA GLU A 47 20.05 9.71 13.76
C GLU A 47 18.65 9.42 13.25
N LEU A 48 18.50 8.59 12.22
CA LEU A 48 17.19 8.15 11.74
C LEU A 48 16.46 7.33 12.81
N GLU A 49 17.16 6.44 13.53
CA GLU A 49 16.56 5.67 14.63
C GLU A 49 16.03 6.58 15.73
N ARG A 50 16.81 7.60 16.13
CA ARG A 50 16.37 8.62 17.09
C ARG A 50 15.15 9.39 16.58
N LEU A 51 15.11 9.73 15.29
CA LEU A 51 13.96 10.41 14.68
C LEU A 51 12.71 9.51 14.70
N ILE A 52 12.84 8.24 14.30
CA ILE A 52 11.75 7.25 14.35
C ILE A 52 11.21 7.10 15.77
N ALA A 53 12.09 6.98 16.77
CA ALA A 53 11.70 6.90 18.18
C ALA A 53 10.91 8.15 18.60
N SER A 54 11.41 9.35 18.29
CA SER A 54 10.73 10.60 18.63
C SER A 54 9.33 10.72 18.02
N VAL A 55 9.14 10.28 16.76
CA VAL A 55 7.83 10.29 16.09
C VAL A 55 6.90 9.25 16.71
N ARG A 56 7.42 8.07 17.05
CA ARG A 56 6.63 7.00 17.67
C ARG A 56 6.12 7.42 19.05
N ASP A 57 7.01 7.98 19.87
CA ASP A 57 6.70 8.36 21.25
C ASP A 57 5.73 9.55 21.28
N GLY A 58 5.92 10.54 20.39
CA GLY A 58 5.00 11.68 20.25
C GLY A 58 3.63 11.32 19.67
N ALA A 59 3.50 10.22 18.94
CA ALA A 59 2.24 9.79 18.35
C ALA A 59 1.37 8.93 19.30
N GLY A 60 1.93 8.46 20.43
CA GLY A 60 1.22 7.54 21.34
C GLY A 60 0.78 6.22 20.68
N ARG A 61 1.38 5.85 19.54
CA ARG A 61 0.99 4.67 18.76
C ARG A 61 1.79 3.46 19.20
N MET A 62 1.09 2.37 19.53
CA MET A 62 1.74 1.09 19.78
C MET A 62 2.38 0.55 18.50
N ALA A 63 3.56 -0.05 18.64
CA ALA A 63 4.18 -0.78 17.55
C ALA A 63 3.28 -1.97 17.17
N THR A 64 2.91 -2.02 15.90
CA THR A 64 2.14 -3.13 15.36
C THR A 64 3.07 -4.15 14.70
N PRO A 65 2.75 -5.46 14.72
CA PRO A 65 3.55 -6.46 14.02
C PRO A 65 3.72 -6.13 12.53
N TRP A 66 4.89 -6.45 11.99
CA TRP A 66 5.14 -6.32 10.55
C TRP A 66 4.27 -7.33 9.78
N SER A 67 3.71 -6.88 8.66
CA SER A 67 2.95 -7.73 7.74
C SER A 67 3.12 -7.19 6.31
N PRO A 68 3.50 -8.04 5.34
CA PRO A 68 3.60 -7.64 3.94
C PRO A 68 2.22 -7.29 3.34
N ASP A 69 1.14 -7.85 3.89
CA ASP A 69 -0.22 -7.61 3.41
C ASP A 69 -0.63 -6.14 3.54
N ARG A 70 -0.05 -5.40 4.48
CA ARG A 70 -0.32 -3.95 4.60
C ARG A 70 0.21 -3.15 3.41
N LEU A 71 1.27 -3.63 2.78
CA LEU A 71 1.83 -3.01 1.58
C LEU A 71 1.05 -3.46 0.36
N LEU A 72 0.84 -4.78 0.24
CA LEU A 72 0.17 -5.39 -0.91
C LEU A 72 -1.30 -5.00 -0.99
N LEU A 73 -2.06 -5.16 0.09
CA LEU A 73 -3.51 -4.91 0.06
C LEU A 73 -3.86 -3.43 -0.05
N ALA A 74 -3.01 -2.53 0.46
CA ALA A 74 -3.19 -1.10 0.18
C ALA A 74 -3.05 -0.81 -1.32
N MET A 75 -2.07 -1.41 -1.99
CA MET A 75 -1.87 -1.28 -3.43
C MET A 75 -3.01 -1.92 -4.23
N VAL A 76 -3.44 -3.13 -3.85
CA VAL A 76 -4.61 -3.80 -4.44
C VAL A 76 -5.85 -2.93 -4.31
N ASN A 77 -6.11 -2.38 -3.12
CA ASN A 77 -7.28 -1.56 -2.87
C ASN A 77 -7.30 -0.29 -3.75
N GLU A 78 -6.16 0.38 -3.92
CA GLU A 78 -6.04 1.52 -4.84
C GLU A 78 -6.21 1.11 -6.32
N ALA A 79 -5.71 -0.07 -6.73
CA ALA A 79 -5.96 -0.61 -8.06
C ALA A 79 -7.46 -0.84 -8.31
N VAL A 80 -8.19 -1.35 -7.31
CA VAL A 80 -9.65 -1.53 -7.39
C VAL A 80 -10.38 -0.20 -7.40
N MET A 81 -9.93 0.82 -6.65
CA MET A 81 -10.49 2.17 -6.72
C MET A 81 -10.29 2.77 -8.11
N ALA A 82 -9.10 2.67 -8.70
CA ALA A 82 -8.82 3.15 -10.05
C ALA A 82 -9.70 2.47 -11.11
N LEU A 83 -9.91 1.16 -10.99
CA LEU A 83 -10.83 0.42 -11.83
C LEU A 83 -12.29 0.89 -11.64
N GLN A 84 -12.72 1.04 -10.38
CA GLN A 84 -14.07 1.49 -10.04
C GLN A 84 -14.37 2.89 -10.58
N GLU A 85 -13.40 3.78 -10.54
CA GLU A 85 -13.50 5.15 -11.02
C GLU A 85 -13.37 5.25 -12.55
N GLY A 86 -13.09 4.15 -13.24
CA GLY A 86 -12.95 4.11 -14.70
C GLY A 86 -11.66 4.75 -15.22
N VAL A 87 -10.62 4.84 -14.38
CA VAL A 87 -9.32 5.44 -14.75
C VAL A 87 -8.62 4.62 -15.84
N ALA A 88 -8.70 3.29 -15.74
CA ALA A 88 -8.10 2.35 -16.68
C ALA A 88 -8.80 0.99 -16.60
N SER A 89 -8.60 0.15 -17.62
CA SER A 89 -9.11 -1.23 -17.59
C SER A 89 -8.31 -2.08 -16.60
N ALA A 90 -8.90 -3.19 -16.13
CA ALA A 90 -8.22 -4.09 -15.19
C ALA A 90 -6.90 -4.63 -15.77
N ARG A 91 -6.88 -4.93 -17.07
CA ARG A 91 -5.68 -5.38 -17.79
C ARG A 91 -4.60 -4.30 -17.82
N ASP A 92 -4.98 -3.05 -18.13
CA ASP A 92 -4.01 -1.96 -18.24
C ASP A 92 -3.41 -1.61 -16.87
N ILE A 93 -4.22 -1.68 -15.80
CA ILE A 93 -3.75 -1.50 -14.43
C ILE A 93 -2.69 -2.54 -14.08
N ASP A 94 -2.99 -3.82 -14.29
CA ASP A 94 -2.06 -4.90 -13.96
C ASP A 94 -0.78 -4.82 -14.79
N PHE A 95 -0.90 -4.55 -16.09
CA PHE A 95 0.25 -4.37 -16.97
C PHE A 95 1.13 -3.19 -16.55
N ALA A 96 0.53 -2.03 -16.24
CA ALA A 96 1.26 -0.85 -15.79
C ALA A 96 1.98 -1.10 -14.46
N MET A 97 1.38 -1.85 -13.54
CA MET A 97 2.00 -2.16 -12.25
C MET A 97 3.17 -3.15 -12.39
N MET A 98 3.05 -4.15 -13.26
CA MET A 98 4.16 -5.05 -13.56
C MET A 98 5.33 -4.30 -14.22
N ALA A 99 5.05 -3.52 -15.26
CA ALA A 99 6.07 -2.83 -16.04
C ALA A 99 6.67 -1.61 -15.31
N GLY A 100 5.86 -0.88 -14.54
CA GLY A 100 6.24 0.40 -13.95
C GLY A 100 6.78 0.30 -12.52
N THR A 101 6.22 -0.57 -11.69
CA THR A 101 6.60 -0.66 -10.26
C THR A 101 7.38 -1.93 -9.92
N GLY A 102 7.58 -2.82 -10.90
CA GLY A 102 8.19 -4.13 -10.66
C GLY A 102 7.30 -5.04 -9.81
N PHE A 103 5.97 -4.94 -9.93
CA PHE A 103 5.06 -5.85 -9.23
C PHE A 103 5.40 -7.30 -9.60
N PRO A 104 5.40 -8.25 -8.64
CA PRO A 104 5.92 -9.59 -8.90
C PRO A 104 5.22 -10.27 -10.08
N GLY A 105 6.00 -10.70 -11.08
CA GLY A 105 5.47 -11.25 -12.33
C GLY A 105 4.72 -12.57 -12.15
N ASP A 106 5.05 -13.35 -11.11
CA ASP A 106 4.33 -14.56 -10.70
C ASP A 106 2.87 -14.28 -10.25
N LYS A 107 2.56 -13.03 -9.93
CA LYS A 107 1.25 -12.59 -9.43
C LYS A 107 0.40 -11.89 -10.49
N GLU A 108 0.94 -11.67 -11.69
CA GLU A 108 0.24 -11.11 -12.87
C GLU A 108 -0.39 -9.71 -12.65
N GLY A 109 0.02 -8.99 -11.61
CA GLY A 109 -0.51 -7.67 -11.24
C GLY A 109 -1.43 -7.69 -10.01
N PRO A 110 -1.75 -6.52 -9.43
CA PRO A 110 -2.55 -6.44 -8.20
C PRO A 110 -3.98 -7.00 -8.33
N LEU A 111 -4.65 -6.85 -9.47
CA LEU A 111 -6.02 -7.34 -9.65
C LEU A 111 -6.04 -8.86 -9.88
N HIS A 112 -5.12 -9.40 -10.69
CA HIS A 112 -4.92 -10.85 -10.78
C HIS A 112 -4.53 -11.45 -9.42
N TYR A 113 -3.66 -10.78 -8.67
CA TYR A 113 -3.30 -11.22 -7.33
C TYR A 113 -4.52 -11.28 -6.40
N ALA A 114 -5.41 -10.30 -6.46
CA ALA A 114 -6.66 -10.33 -5.70
C ALA A 114 -7.55 -11.53 -6.09
N ASP A 115 -7.64 -11.83 -7.39
CA ASP A 115 -8.38 -13.00 -7.89
C ASP A 115 -7.75 -14.33 -7.49
N GLN A 116 -6.42 -14.39 -7.36
CA GLN A 116 -5.67 -15.56 -6.88
C GLN A 116 -5.89 -15.79 -5.38
N VAL A 117 -5.83 -14.72 -4.58
CA VAL A 117 -6.02 -14.77 -3.12
C VAL A 117 -7.48 -15.05 -2.76
N GLY A 118 -8.41 -14.49 -3.54
CA GLY A 118 -9.84 -14.48 -3.26
C GLY A 118 -10.29 -13.09 -2.81
N ILE A 119 -11.21 -12.48 -3.57
CA ILE A 119 -11.70 -11.13 -3.32
C ILE A 119 -12.40 -11.03 -1.96
N ASP A 120 -13.08 -12.10 -1.54
CA ASP A 120 -13.69 -12.21 -0.22
C ASP A 120 -12.66 -12.13 0.91
N ARG A 121 -11.48 -12.73 0.72
CA ARG A 121 -10.38 -12.69 1.69
C ARG A 121 -9.75 -11.30 1.74
N VAL A 122 -9.52 -10.70 0.57
CA VAL A 122 -9.00 -9.34 0.44
C VAL A 122 -9.93 -8.35 1.16
N LEU A 123 -11.24 -8.43 0.92
CA LEU A 123 -12.23 -7.58 1.57
C LEU A 123 -12.18 -7.74 3.10
N ARG A 124 -12.23 -8.98 3.61
CA ARG A 124 -12.16 -9.23 5.07
C ARG A 124 -10.89 -8.67 5.69
N GLN A 125 -9.74 -8.82 5.03
CA GLN A 125 -8.46 -8.35 5.57
C GLN A 125 -8.37 -6.82 5.56
N LEU A 126 -8.92 -6.14 4.54
CA LEU A 126 -9.01 -4.69 4.50
C LEU A 126 -9.95 -4.13 5.58
N GLU A 127 -11.06 -4.82 5.86
CA GLU A 127 -11.97 -4.47 6.96
C GLU A 127 -11.28 -4.60 8.32
N GLU A 128 -10.50 -5.67 8.51
CA GLU A 128 -9.68 -5.86 9.71
C GLU A 128 -8.67 -4.72 9.88
N PHE A 129 -7.93 -4.40 8.82
CA PHE A 129 -6.97 -3.30 8.83
C PHE A 129 -7.64 -1.95 9.02
N THR A 130 -8.85 -1.75 8.51
CA THR A 130 -9.60 -0.52 8.76
C THR A 130 -9.92 -0.36 10.24
N ARG A 131 -10.37 -1.44 10.87
CA ARG A 131 -10.71 -1.45 12.29
C ARG A 131 -9.50 -1.26 13.21
N THR A 132 -8.36 -1.86 12.85
CA THR A 132 -7.16 -1.89 13.72
C THR A 132 -6.14 -0.79 13.41
N LEU A 133 -6.05 -0.35 12.16
CA LEU A 133 -5.03 0.58 11.65
C LEU A 133 -5.63 1.88 11.10
N GLY A 134 -6.95 1.95 10.96
CA GLY A 134 -7.68 3.15 10.57
C GLY A 134 -8.01 3.26 9.08
N THR A 135 -8.56 4.41 8.71
CA THR A 135 -9.25 4.66 7.44
C THR A 135 -8.39 4.55 6.18
N ARG A 136 -7.06 4.47 6.31
CA ARG A 136 -6.15 4.22 5.17
C ARG A 136 -6.46 2.90 4.47
N PHE A 137 -6.98 1.91 5.19
CA PHE A 137 -7.30 0.59 4.65
C PHE A 137 -8.76 0.41 4.29
N TRP A 138 -9.55 1.50 4.28
CA TRP A 138 -10.97 1.43 3.95
C TRP A 138 -11.19 0.75 2.59
N PRO A 139 -11.96 -0.36 2.53
CA PRO A 139 -12.08 -1.15 1.32
C PRO A 139 -12.82 -0.40 0.21
N ALA A 140 -12.40 -0.63 -1.02
CA ALA A 140 -13.09 -0.14 -2.20
C ALA A 140 -14.52 -0.72 -2.25
N PRO A 141 -15.56 0.12 -2.44
CA PRO A 141 -16.94 -0.36 -2.46
C PRO A 141 -17.21 -1.47 -3.49
N MET A 142 -16.46 -1.48 -4.60
CA MET A 142 -16.51 -2.52 -5.62
C MET A 142 -16.21 -3.92 -5.07
N LEU A 143 -15.29 -4.06 -4.11
CA LEU A 143 -14.96 -5.36 -3.51
C LEU A 143 -16.19 -6.01 -2.89
N ARG A 144 -16.96 -5.24 -2.10
CA ARG A 144 -18.21 -5.72 -1.48
C ARG A 144 -19.21 -6.14 -2.55
N ARG A 145 -19.44 -5.31 -3.56
CA ARG A 145 -20.37 -5.63 -4.67
C ARG A 145 -19.97 -6.91 -5.42
N MET A 146 -18.68 -7.15 -5.62
CA MET A 146 -18.19 -8.35 -6.29
C MET A 146 -18.42 -9.60 -5.45
N VAL A 147 -18.14 -9.54 -4.14
CA VAL A 147 -18.41 -10.64 -3.21
C VAL A 147 -19.90 -10.96 -3.15
N ASP A 148 -20.74 -9.94 -3.03
CA ASP A 148 -22.21 -10.10 -3.00
C ASP A 148 -22.74 -10.69 -4.32
N GLY A 149 -22.06 -10.40 -5.45
CA GLY A 149 -22.36 -10.97 -6.77
C GLY A 149 -21.73 -12.33 -7.06
N GLY A 150 -20.99 -12.92 -6.10
CA GLY A 150 -20.32 -14.22 -6.29
C GLY A 150 -19.06 -14.19 -7.15
N PHE A 151 -18.55 -13.01 -7.49
CA PHE A 151 -17.31 -12.84 -8.26
C PHE A 151 -16.12 -12.78 -7.29
N MET A 152 -15.65 -13.94 -6.81
CA MET A 152 -14.62 -14.02 -5.77
C MET A 152 -13.22 -14.38 -6.30
N GLY A 153 -13.03 -14.43 -7.62
CA GLY A 153 -11.73 -14.71 -8.25
C GLY A 153 -11.66 -16.10 -8.89
N ARG A 154 -10.45 -16.67 -8.92
CA ARG A 154 -10.17 -17.95 -9.61
C ARG A 154 -11.01 -19.10 -9.09
N GLN A 155 -11.30 -19.14 -7.78
CA GLN A 155 -12.07 -20.22 -7.17
C GLN A 155 -13.53 -20.27 -7.62
N THR A 156 -14.10 -19.13 -8.00
CA THR A 156 -15.48 -19.03 -8.49
C THR A 156 -15.55 -18.94 -10.02
N GLY A 157 -14.43 -19.15 -10.73
CA GLY A 157 -14.34 -19.01 -12.20
C GLY A 157 -14.44 -17.56 -12.70
N ARG A 158 -14.56 -16.58 -11.81
CA ARG A 158 -14.71 -15.17 -12.16
C ARG A 158 -14.42 -14.25 -10.99
N GLY A 159 -13.61 -13.23 -11.25
CA GLY A 159 -13.36 -12.10 -10.36
C GLY A 159 -13.27 -10.81 -11.16
N PHE A 160 -12.14 -10.10 -11.06
CA PHE A 160 -11.80 -9.01 -11.99
C PHE A 160 -11.60 -9.53 -13.41
N PHE A 161 -11.15 -10.78 -13.54
CA PHE A 161 -10.96 -11.47 -14.81
C PHE A 161 -11.84 -12.73 -14.91
N PRO A 162 -12.14 -13.20 -16.14
CA PRO A 162 -12.75 -14.52 -16.36
C PRO A 162 -11.72 -15.64 -16.25
N TYR A 163 -12.10 -16.80 -15.70
CA TYR A 163 -11.27 -17.99 -15.53
C TYR A 163 -11.97 -19.29 -15.93
#